data_AF-A0A971J5K0-F1
#
_entry.id   AF-A0A971J5K0-F1
#
_cell.length_a   1.000
_cell.length_b   1.000
_cell.length_c   1.000
_cell.angle_alpha   90.00
_cell.angle_beta   90.00
_cell.angle_gamma   90.00
#
_symmetry.space_group_name_H-M   'P 1'
#
loop_
_entity.id
_entity.type
_entity.pdbx_description
1 polymer ?
#
loop_
_entity_poly.entity_id
_entity_poly.type
_entity_poly.pdbx_seq_one_letter_code
_entity_poly.pdbx_strand_id
1 'polypeptide(L)'
;MPDCQRLKTLVVLCEQSIQEVGEVTIPLPAGVTLDPITGQLNVKPTLTVMGDPILNDAVLNGEIINYGWVHAVLSITGIAVPISAHYAIPLQGHISCPDAVAGDHVQHFPTLLGTLVYGTPTLDPVTGAPTGGNLHLKVVYLVRIVAAREELVNVAVCPAN
;
A
#
# COMPACT_ATOMS: atom_id res chain seq x y z
N MET A 1 35.63 -10.34 -36.56
CA MET A 1 35.27 -10.04 -35.16
C MET A 1 33.76 -10.24 -35.08
N PRO A 2 33.20 -10.92 -34.06
CA PRO A 2 31.75 -10.99 -33.91
C PRO A 2 31.21 -9.56 -33.85
N ASP A 3 30.18 -9.25 -34.64
CA ASP A 3 29.55 -7.94 -34.63
C ASP A 3 28.87 -7.73 -33.27
N CYS A 4 29.48 -6.92 -32.41
CA CYS A 4 28.89 -6.55 -31.13
C CYS A 4 27.79 -5.52 -31.38
N GLN A 5 26.54 -5.90 -31.10
CA GLN A 5 25.43 -4.95 -31.08
C GLN A 5 25.37 -4.25 -29.72
N ARG A 6 24.97 -2.97 -29.72
CA ARG A 6 24.72 -2.20 -28.50
C ARG A 6 23.22 -2.10 -28.29
N LEU A 7 22.73 -2.61 -27.16
CA LEU A 7 21.33 -2.53 -26.77
C LEU A 7 21.17 -1.48 -25.67
N LYS A 8 20.20 -0.59 -25.85
CA LYS A 8 19.73 0.33 -24.81
C LYS A 8 18.72 -0.42 -23.97
N THR A 9 19.01 -0.63 -22.68
CA THR A 9 18.17 -1.44 -21.79
C THR A 9 18.17 -0.89 -20.38
N LEU A 10 17.18 -1.31 -19.59
CA LEU A 10 17.16 -1.09 -18.16
C LEU A 10 17.96 -2.19 -17.46
N VAL A 11 18.98 -1.81 -16.69
CA VAL A 11 19.76 -2.69 -15.81
C VAL A 11 19.20 -2.54 -14.39
N VAL A 12 18.78 -3.65 -13.79
CA VAL A 12 18.21 -3.67 -12.43
C VAL A 12 19.30 -3.32 -11.42
N LEU A 13 19.05 -2.30 -10.61
CA LEU A 13 19.90 -1.87 -9.49
C LEU A 13 19.54 -2.63 -8.21
N CYS A 14 18.23 -2.75 -7.95
CA CYS A 14 17.71 -3.52 -6.83
C CYS A 14 16.29 -4.02 -7.12
N GLU A 15 15.95 -5.15 -6.51
CA GLU A 15 14.61 -5.72 -6.50
C GLU A 15 14.28 -6.17 -5.08
N GLN A 16 13.22 -5.63 -4.50
CA GLN A 16 12.80 -5.96 -3.14
C GLN A 16 11.28 -6.05 -3.05
N SER A 17 10.79 -6.87 -2.13
CA SER A 17 9.37 -6.94 -1.79
C SER A 17 9.17 -6.42 -0.38
N ILE A 18 8.33 -5.41 -0.21
CA ILE A 18 7.98 -4.85 1.10
C ILE A 18 6.49 -4.93 1.36
N GLN A 19 6.14 -4.97 2.64
CA GLN A 19 4.75 -4.88 3.05
C GLN A 19 4.38 -3.42 3.28
N GLU A 20 3.43 -2.92 2.50
CA GLU A 20 2.86 -1.59 2.68
C GLU A 20 1.48 -1.70 3.33
N VAL A 21 1.30 -0.98 4.43
CA VAL A 21 0.05 -0.94 5.17
C VAL A 21 -0.53 0.45 5.06
N GLY A 22 -1.71 0.53 4.47
CA GLY A 22 -2.49 1.76 4.43
C GLY A 22 -3.54 1.76 5.53
N GLU A 23 -3.75 2.90 6.17
CA GLU A 23 -4.72 3.06 7.24
C GLU A 23 -5.50 4.38 7.10
N VAL A 24 -6.82 4.29 7.29
CA VAL A 24 -7.68 5.45 7.51
C VAL A 24 -8.48 5.23 8.79
N THR A 25 -8.52 6.24 9.64
CA THR A 25 -9.33 6.25 10.85
C THR A 25 -10.56 7.11 10.63
N ILE A 26 -11.74 6.58 10.96
CA ILE A 26 -13.02 7.30 10.89
C ILE A 26 -13.73 7.22 12.25
N PRO A 27 -14.57 8.21 12.60
CA PRO A 27 -15.46 8.05 13.75
C PRO A 27 -16.44 6.88 13.53
N LEU A 28 -16.87 6.24 14.62
CA LEU A 28 -17.89 5.19 14.54
C LEU A 28 -19.16 5.72 13.85
N PRO A 29 -19.61 5.08 12.75
CA PRO A 29 -20.85 5.48 12.09
C PRO A 29 -22.07 5.21 12.97
N ALA A 30 -23.15 5.95 12.72
CA ALA A 30 -24.41 5.77 13.45
C ALA A 30 -24.92 4.32 13.34
N GLY A 31 -25.33 3.74 14.47
CA GLY A 31 -25.81 2.36 14.56
C GLY A 31 -24.71 1.30 14.77
N VAL A 32 -23.44 1.67 14.62
CA VAL A 32 -22.30 0.81 14.98
C VAL A 32 -21.88 1.13 16.41
N THR A 33 -21.83 0.10 17.25
CA THR A 33 -21.38 0.23 18.64
C THR A 33 -20.17 -0.68 18.88
N LEU A 34 -19.32 -0.23 19.79
CA LEU A 34 -18.12 -0.94 20.21
C LEU A 34 -18.24 -1.27 21.68
N ASP A 35 -18.00 -2.51 22.05
CA ASP A 35 -17.78 -2.87 23.45
C ASP A 35 -16.44 -2.27 23.89
N PRO A 36 -16.42 -1.33 24.85
CA PRO A 36 -15.21 -0.63 25.25
C PRO A 36 -14.21 -1.52 25.99
N ILE A 37 -14.61 -2.70 26.47
CA ILE A 37 -13.74 -3.66 27.17
C ILE A 37 -13.11 -4.62 26.18
N THR A 38 -13.92 -5.21 25.28
CA THR A 38 -13.44 -6.26 24.36
C THR A 38 -12.98 -5.72 23.00
N GLY A 39 -13.34 -4.48 22.65
CA GLY A 39 -13.12 -3.93 21.32
C GLY A 39 -13.97 -4.60 20.23
N GLN A 40 -14.97 -5.39 20.59
CA GLN A 40 -15.85 -6.04 19.62
C GLN A 40 -16.92 -5.08 19.11
N LEU A 41 -17.11 -5.08 17.80
CA LEU A 41 -18.19 -4.35 17.15
C LEU A 41 -19.48 -5.17 17.20
N ASN A 42 -20.62 -4.50 17.35
CA ASN A 42 -21.94 -5.15 17.29
C ASN A 42 -22.27 -5.73 15.90
N VAL A 43 -21.59 -5.24 14.86
CA VAL A 43 -21.70 -5.70 13.48
C VAL A 43 -20.30 -5.97 12.93
N LYS A 44 -20.22 -6.72 11.82
CA LYS A 44 -18.95 -7.01 11.14
C LYS A 44 -18.85 -6.17 9.87
N PRO A 45 -18.10 -5.04 9.87
CA PRO A 45 -17.82 -4.30 8.66
C PRO A 45 -17.00 -5.13 7.69
N THR A 46 -17.18 -4.88 6.39
CA THR A 46 -16.34 -5.42 5.33
C THR A 46 -15.70 -4.28 4.58
N LEU A 47 -14.40 -4.39 4.29
CA LEU A 47 -13.67 -3.44 3.46
C LEU A 47 -13.28 -4.15 2.16
N THR A 48 -13.72 -3.61 1.03
CA THR A 48 -13.44 -4.17 -0.28
C THR A 48 -12.58 -3.19 -1.06
N VAL A 49 -11.42 -3.66 -1.52
CA VAL A 49 -10.54 -2.89 -2.41
C VAL A 49 -11.11 -2.87 -3.82
N MET A 50 -11.03 -1.72 -4.48
CA MET A 50 -11.53 -1.48 -5.82
C MET A 50 -10.34 -1.24 -6.76
N GLY A 51 -9.96 -2.27 -7.52
CA GLY A 51 -8.87 -2.20 -8.49
C GLY A 51 -7.48 -2.19 -7.86
N ASP A 52 -6.48 -1.84 -8.69
CA ASP A 52 -5.08 -1.76 -8.28
C ASP A 52 -4.78 -0.42 -7.57
N PRO A 53 -3.83 -0.39 -6.62
CA PRO A 53 -3.40 0.84 -6.00
C PRO A 53 -2.68 1.74 -7.00
N ILE A 54 -2.81 3.06 -6.82
CA ILE A 54 -2.04 4.04 -7.56
C ILE A 54 -0.78 4.34 -6.74
N LEU A 55 0.37 3.87 -7.23
CA LEU A 55 1.67 3.99 -6.57
C LEU A 55 2.59 4.93 -7.36
N ASN A 56 3.32 5.77 -6.65
CA ASN A 56 4.32 6.70 -7.17
C ASN A 56 5.58 6.58 -6.32
N ASP A 57 6.70 7.00 -6.87
CA ASP A 57 7.99 6.94 -6.20
C ASP A 57 8.69 8.30 -6.15
N ALA A 58 9.54 8.45 -5.13
CA ALA A 58 10.60 9.42 -5.09
C ALA A 58 11.92 8.67 -4.89
N VAL A 59 12.81 8.76 -5.87
CA VAL A 59 14.16 8.19 -5.79
C VAL A 59 15.12 9.21 -5.19
N LEU A 60 15.70 8.83 -4.05
CA LEU A 60 16.76 9.57 -3.37
C LEU A 60 18.08 8.79 -3.51
N ASN A 61 19.20 9.40 -3.15
CA ASN A 61 20.48 8.69 -3.16
C ASN A 61 20.45 7.53 -2.17
N GLY A 62 20.48 6.31 -2.68
CA GLY A 62 20.50 5.08 -1.88
C GLY A 62 19.13 4.62 -1.38
N GLU A 63 18.04 5.30 -1.71
CA GLU A 63 16.71 5.05 -1.15
C GLU A 63 15.59 5.30 -2.15
N ILE A 64 14.50 4.56 -2.02
CA ILE A 64 13.27 4.77 -2.79
C ILE A 64 12.12 4.87 -1.80
N ILE A 65 11.38 5.99 -1.87
CA ILE A 65 10.16 6.20 -1.12
C ILE A 65 9.00 5.94 -2.05
N ASN A 66 8.21 4.90 -1.77
CA ASN A 66 6.96 4.65 -2.47
C ASN A 66 5.81 5.31 -1.70
N TYR A 67 4.91 5.96 -2.40
CA TYR A 67 3.72 6.57 -1.82
C TYR A 67 2.57 6.55 -2.83
N GLY A 68 1.36 6.46 -2.30
CA GLY A 68 0.21 6.30 -3.16
C GLY A 68 -1.08 6.18 -2.37
N TRP A 69 -2.08 5.62 -3.02
CA TRP A 69 -3.35 5.34 -2.38
C TRP A 69 -4.11 4.22 -3.12
N VAL A 70 -5.06 3.62 -2.42
CA VAL A 70 -5.98 2.65 -2.99
C VAL A 70 -7.42 3.06 -2.73
N HIS A 71 -8.29 2.82 -3.70
CA HIS A 71 -9.72 2.98 -3.52
C HIS A 71 -10.31 1.77 -2.78
N ALA A 72 -11.06 2.01 -1.72
CA ALA A 72 -11.77 0.96 -1.00
C ALA A 72 -13.21 1.38 -0.66
N VAL A 73 -14.09 0.40 -0.53
CA VAL A 73 -15.49 0.56 -0.14
C VAL A 73 -15.72 -0.13 1.19
N LEU A 74 -16.13 0.64 2.19
CA LEU A 74 -16.61 0.13 3.47
C LEU A 74 -18.09 -0.21 3.35
N SER A 75 -18.43 -1.45 3.65
CA SER A 75 -19.81 -1.95 3.71
C SER A 75 -20.16 -2.37 5.13
N ILE A 76 -21.24 -1.82 5.67
CA ILE A 76 -21.77 -2.17 7.00
C ILE A 76 -23.26 -2.50 6.86
N THR A 77 -23.61 -3.73 7.21
CA THR A 77 -24.97 -4.25 7.23
C THR A 77 -25.36 -4.69 8.64
N GLY A 78 -26.63 -5.00 8.87
CA GLY A 78 -27.12 -5.41 10.20
C GLY A 78 -27.41 -4.24 11.16
N ILE A 79 -27.46 -3.02 10.62
CA ILE A 79 -27.90 -1.80 11.31
C ILE A 79 -29.12 -1.21 10.58
N ALA A 80 -29.87 -0.31 11.24
CA ALA A 80 -31.11 0.25 10.70
C ALA A 80 -30.94 0.94 9.33
N VAL A 81 -29.80 1.62 9.13
CA VAL A 81 -29.44 2.24 7.85
C VAL A 81 -28.10 1.66 7.40
N PRO A 82 -28.09 0.71 6.44
CA PRO A 82 -26.86 0.16 5.90
C PRO A 82 -25.95 1.24 5.32
N ILE A 83 -24.63 1.05 5.45
CA ILE A 83 -23.63 2.01 5.02
C ILE A 83 -22.81 1.41 3.88
N SER A 84 -22.63 2.19 2.82
CA SER A 84 -21.66 1.96 1.75
C SER A 84 -20.92 3.25 1.49
N ALA A 85 -19.65 3.32 1.89
CA ALA A 85 -18.85 4.54 1.83
C ALA A 85 -17.51 4.28 1.13
N HIS A 86 -17.09 5.24 0.29
CA HIS A 86 -15.85 5.18 -0.46
C HIS A 86 -14.73 5.88 0.30
N TYR A 87 -13.55 5.27 0.33
CA TYR A 87 -12.35 5.81 0.96
C TYR A 87 -11.16 5.69 0.01
N ALA A 88 -10.31 6.72 -0.01
CA ALA A 88 -8.96 6.63 -0.54
C ALA A 88 -8.04 6.37 0.65
N ILE A 89 -7.42 5.19 0.69
CA ILE A 89 -6.54 4.79 1.79
C ILE A 89 -5.09 5.02 1.34
N PRO A 90 -4.34 5.91 2.02
CA PRO A 90 -2.97 6.20 1.63
C PRO A 90 -2.06 5.00 1.89
N LEU A 91 -1.09 4.80 1.00
CA LEU A 91 -0.05 3.79 1.12
C LEU A 91 1.30 4.50 1.14
N GLN A 92 2.23 4.00 1.96
CA GLN A 92 3.59 4.49 1.98
C GLN A 92 4.55 3.35 2.36
N GLY A 93 5.70 3.35 1.71
CA GLY A 93 6.80 2.42 1.96
C GLY A 93 8.14 3.10 1.74
N HIS A 94 9.19 2.50 2.29
CA HIS A 94 10.57 2.87 1.97
C HIS A 94 11.39 1.61 1.72
N ILE A 95 12.35 1.70 0.81
CA ILE A 95 13.37 0.66 0.62
C ILE A 95 14.75 1.29 0.49
N SER A 96 15.75 0.57 1.00
CA SER A 96 17.15 0.91 0.75
C SER A 96 17.57 0.30 -0.59
N CYS A 97 18.11 1.11 -1.48
CA CYS A 97 18.63 0.71 -2.78
C CYS A 97 19.93 1.50 -3.03
N PRO A 98 21.08 1.02 -2.50
CA PRO A 98 22.31 1.83 -2.39
C PRO A 98 22.79 2.50 -3.67
N ASP A 99 22.57 1.87 -4.83
CA ASP A 99 23.02 2.36 -6.13
C ASP A 99 21.99 3.27 -6.84
N ALA A 100 20.81 3.46 -6.25
CA ALA A 100 19.75 4.31 -6.79
C ALA A 100 20.10 5.80 -6.63
N VAL A 101 19.79 6.57 -7.67
CA VAL A 101 19.91 8.03 -7.72
C VAL A 101 18.69 8.64 -8.40
N ALA A 102 18.49 9.94 -8.20
CA ALA A 102 17.38 10.65 -8.83
C ALA A 102 17.37 10.47 -10.37
N GLY A 103 16.23 10.07 -10.92
CA GLY A 103 16.04 9.81 -12.35
C GLY A 103 16.10 8.33 -12.76
N ASP A 104 16.46 7.43 -11.85
CA ASP A 104 16.31 5.99 -12.10
C ASP A 104 14.84 5.60 -12.25
N HIS A 105 14.60 4.52 -13.00
CA HIS A 105 13.27 4.02 -13.28
C HIS A 105 12.82 3.06 -12.18
N VAL A 106 11.65 3.32 -11.60
CA VAL A 106 11.03 2.44 -10.60
C VAL A 106 9.77 1.81 -11.18
N GLN A 107 9.59 0.53 -10.92
CA GLN A 107 8.38 -0.21 -11.24
C GLN A 107 7.81 -0.87 -9.99
N HIS A 108 6.49 -0.82 -9.87
CA HIS A 108 5.75 -1.38 -8.74
C HIS A 108 4.86 -2.53 -9.21
N PHE A 109 4.89 -3.63 -8.46
CA PHE A 109 4.04 -4.79 -8.68
C PHE A 109 3.31 -5.11 -7.36
N PRO A 110 2.18 -4.45 -7.09
CA PRO A 110 1.41 -4.64 -5.87
C PRO A 110 0.60 -5.94 -5.88
N THR A 111 0.56 -6.64 -4.75
CA THR A 111 -0.32 -7.79 -4.51
C THR A 111 -1.09 -7.56 -3.22
N LEU A 112 -2.42 -7.54 -3.28
CA LEU A 112 -3.26 -7.40 -2.09
C LEU A 112 -3.14 -8.66 -1.22
N LEU A 113 -2.65 -8.50 0.01
CA LEU A 113 -2.59 -9.58 1.00
C LEU A 113 -3.89 -9.67 1.81
N GLY A 114 -4.54 -8.53 2.06
CA GLY A 114 -5.81 -8.52 2.75
C GLY A 114 -6.26 -7.14 3.22
N THR A 115 -7.43 -7.14 3.85
CA THR A 115 -8.06 -5.97 4.43
C THR A 115 -8.48 -6.27 5.86
N LEU A 116 -8.42 -5.27 6.74
CA LEU A 116 -8.85 -5.39 8.12
C LEU A 116 -9.69 -4.18 8.51
N VAL A 117 -10.77 -4.43 9.26
CA VAL A 117 -11.54 -3.38 9.92
C VAL A 117 -11.66 -3.72 11.39
N TYR A 118 -11.30 -2.78 12.25
CA TYR A 118 -11.42 -2.95 13.71
C TYR A 118 -11.75 -1.62 14.39
N GLY A 119 -12.36 -1.71 15.56
CA GLY A 119 -12.69 -0.53 16.37
C GLY A 119 -11.70 -0.31 17.50
N THR A 120 -11.53 0.94 17.91
CA THR A 120 -10.86 1.31 19.17
C THR A 120 -11.72 2.29 19.95
N PRO A 121 -11.90 2.11 21.26
CA PRO A 121 -12.63 3.09 22.06
C PRO A 121 -11.85 4.40 22.12
N THR A 122 -12.57 5.50 22.11
CA THR A 122 -12.02 6.81 22.47
C THR A 122 -12.20 6.97 23.97
N LEU A 123 -11.14 7.33 24.67
CA LEU A 123 -11.14 7.51 26.12
C LEU A 123 -11.06 8.99 26.46
N ASP A 124 -11.77 9.40 27.50
CA ASP A 124 -11.55 10.68 28.16
C ASP A 124 -10.13 10.68 28.78
N PRO A 125 -9.28 11.68 28.47
CA PRO A 125 -7.89 11.69 28.91
C PRO A 125 -7.72 11.94 30.42
N VAL A 126 -8.76 12.41 31.12
CA VAL A 126 -8.73 12.71 32.56
C VAL A 126 -9.31 11.56 33.37
N THR A 127 -10.43 11.00 32.94
CA THR A 127 -11.17 9.97 33.69
C THR A 127 -10.90 8.55 33.20
N GLY A 128 -10.36 8.38 32.00
CA GLY A 128 -10.20 7.08 31.34
C GLY A 128 -11.52 6.45 30.90
N ALA A 129 -12.64 7.17 31.03
CA ALA A 129 -13.95 6.66 30.66
C ALA A 129 -14.13 6.64 29.14
N PRO A 130 -14.80 5.61 28.57
CA PRO A 130 -15.12 5.58 27.14
C PRO A 130 -16.07 6.73 26.76
N THR A 131 -15.67 7.54 25.79
CA THR A 131 -16.47 8.68 25.25
C THR A 131 -16.98 8.43 23.84
N GLY A 132 -16.54 7.34 23.19
CA GLY A 132 -16.94 6.96 21.85
C GLY A 132 -16.00 5.92 21.28
N GLY A 133 -15.79 5.94 19.96
CA GLY A 133 -14.82 5.09 19.32
C GLY A 133 -14.60 5.44 17.86
N ASN A 134 -13.53 4.88 17.32
CA ASN A 134 -13.14 5.00 15.92
C ASN A 134 -13.11 3.63 15.26
N LEU A 135 -13.33 3.61 13.94
CA LEU A 135 -13.01 2.47 13.09
C LEU A 135 -11.71 2.75 12.35
N HIS A 136 -10.86 1.73 12.29
CA HIS A 136 -9.64 1.73 11.50
C HIS A 136 -9.85 0.82 10.29
N LEU A 137 -9.60 1.39 9.11
CA LEU A 137 -9.70 0.73 7.82
C LEU A 137 -8.29 0.45 7.35
N LYS A 138 -7.89 -0.82 7.33
CA LYS A 138 -6.55 -1.23 6.90
C LYS A 138 -6.57 -2.04 5.62
N VAL A 139 -5.61 -1.75 4.77
CA VAL A 139 -5.29 -2.52 3.57
C VAL A 139 -3.81 -2.90 3.65
N VAL A 140 -3.50 -4.14 3.28
CA VAL A 140 -2.14 -4.66 3.36
C VAL A 140 -1.75 -5.17 1.99
N TYR A 141 -0.68 -4.60 1.43
CA TYR A 141 -0.10 -5.00 0.17
C TYR A 141 1.30 -5.57 0.37
N LEU A 142 1.63 -6.59 -0.41
CA LEU A 142 3.02 -6.92 -0.72
C LEU A 142 3.35 -6.21 -2.02
N VAL A 143 4.26 -5.24 -1.97
CA VAL A 143 4.69 -4.49 -3.16
C VAL A 143 6.09 -4.91 -3.53
N ARG A 144 6.23 -5.52 -4.71
CA ARG A 144 7.54 -5.76 -5.29
C ARG A 144 7.96 -4.52 -6.08
N ILE A 145 9.11 -3.96 -5.71
CA ILE A 145 9.69 -2.75 -6.27
C ILE A 145 10.96 -3.15 -7.02
N VAL A 146 11.05 -2.73 -8.28
CA VAL A 146 12.22 -2.92 -9.14
C VAL A 146 12.73 -1.54 -9.53
N ALA A 147 13.96 -1.22 -9.12
CA ALA A 147 14.65 -0.02 -9.56
C ALA A 147 15.68 -0.38 -10.63
N ALA A 148 15.72 0.39 -11.71
CA ALA A 148 16.61 0.13 -12.83
C ALA A 148 17.11 1.42 -13.48
N ARG A 149 18.31 1.35 -14.06
CA ARG A 149 18.93 2.45 -14.79
C ARG A 149 19.08 2.10 -16.25
N GLU A 150 18.89 3.09 -17.12
CA GLU A 150 19.14 2.91 -18.54
C GLU A 150 20.65 2.85 -18.84
N GLU A 151 21.09 1.76 -19.47
CA GLU A 151 22.48 1.55 -19.87
C GLU A 151 22.58 0.96 -21.29
N LEU A 152 23.79 1.10 -21.88
CA LEU A 152 24.14 0.48 -23.16
C LEU A 152 24.94 -0.80 -22.91
N VAL A 153 24.31 -1.95 -23.18
CA VAL A 153 24.93 -3.27 -23.01
C VAL A 153 25.42 -3.79 -24.36
N ASN A 154 26.66 -4.32 -24.38
CA ASN A 154 27.20 -4.98 -25.56
C ASN A 154 26.74 -6.45 -25.58
N VAL A 155 26.08 -6.86 -26.66
CA VAL A 155 25.66 -8.25 -26.84
C VAL A 155 26.44 -8.86 -28.01
N ALA A 156 27.09 -9.99 -27.73
CA ALA A 156 27.72 -10.79 -28.77
C ALA A 156 26.62 -11.51 -29.56
N VAL A 157 26.46 -11.14 -30.83
CA VAL A 157 25.52 -11.83 -31.72
C VAL A 157 26.22 -13.08 -32.27
N CYS A 158 25.82 -14.26 -31.81
CA CYS A 158 26.23 -15.50 -32.45
C CYS A 158 25.46 -15.65 -33.79
N PRO A 159 26.11 -16.09 -34.88
CA PRO A 159 25.39 -16.37 -36.12
C PRO A 159 24.30 -17.42 -35.87
N ALA A 160 23.11 -17.19 -36.42
CA ALA A 160 22.02 -18.16 -36.36
C ALA A 160 22.44 -19.44 -37.11
N ASN A 161 22.25 -20.59 -36.47
CA ASN A 161 22.47 -21.91 -37.08
C ASN A 161 21.49 -22.19 -38.21
#